data_AF-A0A068YNS1-F1
#
_entry.id   AF-A0A068YNS1-F1
#
_cell.length_a   1.000
_cell.length_b   1.000
_cell.length_c   1.000
_cell.angle_alpha   90.00
_cell.angle_beta   90.00
_cell.angle_gamma   90.00
#
_symmetry.space_group_name_H-M   'P 1'
#
loop_
_entity.id
_entity.type
_entity.pdbx_description
1 polymer ?
#
loop_
_entity_poly.entity_id
_entity_poly.type
_entity_poly.pdbx_seq_one_letter_code
_entity_poly.pdbx_strand_id
1 'polypeptide(L)'
;MPSSPPKNAGDDRVVKSTPPPPTQLLTIDDIFPRLDEPPQLEILRSHLFGEGRLTEKAALKIIEETAAIFKSENNLIELEAPITVCGDIHGQFYDLMKLLEVGGDPSATQYLFMGDYVDRGCFSMECVLYLFALKMTYPLTFFLLRGNHECRHLTEYFTFRQECRLKYTDAVYDACMEAFDCLPLAALINQQFLCVHGGLSPEIHSLNDIKKMDRYREPPTHGPMCDILWSDPTEDFGQERNNSHFSQNSVRGCSFFYSYAAVCAFLQANNLLCLIRAHEAQDAGYRMYRKNQQTGFPALITIFSAPNYLDVYNNKAAILKYENNVMNIRQFNCSPHPYWLPNFMDVFTWSLPFVGEKVTEMLVSVLNICSSDELFTEDTEDDNNVNVRKDVIRGKIRAIGKMARVFTLLREENESVLELKGLTPNGMLPIGLLSEGRENLKQSALAPHAKISSFAEAKAIDKINERLPPAQALANPKDCVAAFIKAAEDSTSAPSTVKNATTTSTSATPALKKATASDCWPPALFSFLLSCSLYLSRYPRLSSVQYLFYDEDEEEK
;
A
#
# COMPACT_ATOMS: atom_id res chain seq x y z
N MET A 1 -35.04 -28.84 22.10
CA MET A 1 -33.77 -28.48 22.78
C MET A 1 -33.75 -26.96 22.87
N PRO A 2 -33.66 -26.34 24.06
CA PRO A 2 -33.43 -24.91 24.13
C PRO A 2 -32.05 -24.63 23.53
N SER A 3 -31.98 -23.77 22.52
CA SER A 3 -30.72 -23.36 21.91
C SER A 3 -29.86 -22.71 22.98
N SER A 4 -28.68 -23.28 23.24
CA SER A 4 -27.67 -22.63 24.07
C SER A 4 -27.41 -21.21 23.54
N PRO A 5 -27.31 -20.18 24.41
CA PRO A 5 -26.99 -18.84 23.97
C PRO A 5 -25.68 -18.84 23.17
N PRO A 6 -25.54 -17.95 22.17
CA PRO A 6 -24.28 -17.80 21.45
C PRO A 6 -23.17 -17.50 22.45
N LYS A 7 -22.00 -18.13 22.26
CA LYS A 7 -20.80 -17.85 23.06
C LYS A 7 -20.47 -16.36 22.97
N ASN A 8 -19.94 -15.79 24.04
CA ASN A 8 -19.55 -14.39 24.02
C ASN A 8 -18.35 -14.20 23.08
N ALA A 9 -18.28 -13.03 22.45
CA ALA A 9 -17.16 -12.66 21.60
C ALA A 9 -15.86 -12.69 22.45
N GLY A 10 -14.97 -13.63 22.13
CA GLY A 10 -13.69 -13.78 22.82
C GLY A 10 -13.55 -15.00 23.73
N ASP A 11 -14.63 -15.78 23.96
CA ASP A 11 -14.57 -16.99 24.80
C ASP A 11 -13.58 -18.05 24.26
N ASP A 12 -13.43 -18.13 22.93
CA ASP A 12 -12.55 -19.04 22.20
C ASP A 12 -11.23 -18.38 21.74
N ARG A 13 -10.97 -17.13 22.14
CA ARG A 13 -9.77 -16.41 21.74
C ARG A 13 -8.52 -16.99 22.41
N VAL A 14 -7.59 -17.46 21.59
CA VAL A 14 -6.35 -18.14 22.03
C VAL A 14 -5.41 -17.17 22.75
N VAL A 15 -5.09 -16.03 22.12
CA VAL A 15 -4.18 -15.03 22.70
C VAL A 15 -4.98 -13.94 23.40
N LYS A 16 -5.29 -14.16 24.69
CA LYS A 16 -6.10 -13.24 25.49
C LYS A 16 -5.38 -11.95 25.88
N SER A 17 -4.06 -11.93 25.86
CA SER A 17 -3.23 -10.79 26.27
C SER A 17 -3.24 -9.62 25.28
N THR A 18 -3.46 -9.89 23.99
CA THR A 18 -3.56 -8.84 22.97
C THR A 18 -4.94 -8.20 23.06
N PRO A 19 -5.11 -6.89 23.23
CA PRO A 19 -6.45 -6.29 23.23
C PRO A 19 -7.12 -6.45 21.84
N PRO A 20 -8.42 -6.75 21.75
CA PRO A 20 -9.13 -6.70 20.48
C PRO A 20 -9.41 -5.24 20.08
N PRO A 21 -9.42 -4.91 18.77
CA PRO A 21 -9.86 -3.60 18.29
C PRO A 21 -11.31 -3.27 18.73
N PRO A 22 -11.63 -1.99 19.02
CA PRO A 22 -12.99 -1.55 19.29
C PRO A 22 -13.93 -1.86 18.12
N THR A 23 -15.07 -2.48 18.42
CA THR A 23 -16.12 -2.78 17.43
C THR A 23 -17.06 -1.62 17.17
N GLN A 24 -17.18 -0.69 18.13
CA GLN A 24 -18.03 0.48 18.02
C GLN A 24 -17.31 1.57 17.22
N LEU A 25 -17.99 2.14 16.24
CA LEU A 25 -17.50 3.29 15.49
C LEU A 25 -17.81 4.57 16.25
N LEU A 26 -16.86 5.51 16.30
CA LEU A 26 -17.14 6.85 16.84
C LEU A 26 -18.01 7.64 15.86
N THR A 27 -19.08 8.20 16.38
CA THR A 27 -20.00 9.08 15.66
C THR A 27 -19.52 10.53 15.72
N ILE A 28 -20.22 11.43 15.01
CA ILE A 28 -19.96 12.88 15.12
C ILE A 28 -20.14 13.34 16.57
N ASP A 29 -21.20 12.90 17.24
CA ASP A 29 -21.54 13.34 18.60
C ASP A 29 -20.51 12.85 19.64
N ASP A 30 -19.82 11.73 19.37
CA ASP A 30 -18.75 11.23 20.25
C ASP A 30 -17.48 12.07 20.14
N ILE A 31 -17.21 12.65 18.96
CA ILE A 31 -15.98 13.38 18.66
C ILE A 31 -16.16 14.88 18.92
N PHE A 32 -17.30 15.44 18.55
CA PHE A 32 -17.58 16.86 18.59
C PHE A 32 -18.60 17.16 19.72
N PRO A 33 -18.21 17.87 20.79
CA PRO A 33 -19.15 18.20 21.87
C PRO A 33 -20.30 19.08 21.38
N ARG A 34 -19.99 19.97 20.42
CA ARG A 34 -20.95 20.73 19.60
C ARG A 34 -20.44 20.78 18.16
N LEU A 35 -21.35 20.92 17.19
CA LEU A 35 -21.00 20.88 15.76
C LEU A 35 -20.03 21.99 15.32
N ASP A 36 -20.01 23.11 16.04
CA ASP A 36 -19.18 24.30 15.84
C ASP A 36 -17.89 24.30 16.69
N GLU A 37 -17.70 23.31 17.54
CA GLU A 37 -16.49 23.17 18.36
C GLU A 37 -15.43 22.27 17.69
N PRO A 38 -14.15 22.43 18.06
CA PRO A 38 -13.10 21.54 17.59
C PRO A 38 -13.30 20.10 18.12
N PRO A 39 -12.74 19.08 17.42
CA PRO A 39 -12.86 17.69 17.82
C PRO A 39 -12.13 17.41 19.14
N GLN A 40 -12.66 16.47 19.93
CA GLN A 40 -12.03 15.98 21.16
C GLN A 40 -10.81 15.10 20.85
N LEU A 41 -9.64 15.73 20.78
CA LEU A 41 -8.38 15.09 20.38
C LEU A 41 -8.04 13.83 21.19
N GLU A 42 -8.23 13.83 22.50
CA GLU A 42 -7.85 12.68 23.34
C GLU A 42 -8.74 11.45 23.11
N ILE A 43 -10.05 11.66 22.89
CA ILE A 43 -10.99 10.59 22.54
C ILE A 43 -10.61 10.01 21.19
N LEU A 44 -10.39 10.88 20.19
CA LEU A 44 -10.00 10.46 18.86
C LEU A 44 -8.67 9.70 18.88
N ARG A 45 -7.65 10.25 19.56
CA ARG A 45 -6.33 9.64 19.73
C ARG A 45 -6.44 8.24 20.32
N SER A 46 -7.10 8.12 21.48
CA SER A 46 -7.24 6.85 22.19
C SER A 46 -7.96 5.79 21.35
N HIS A 47 -8.99 6.20 20.61
CA HIS A 47 -9.76 5.30 19.75
C HIS A 47 -8.94 4.81 18.56
N LEU A 48 -8.27 5.71 17.82
CA LEU A 48 -7.43 5.36 16.68
C LEU A 48 -6.22 4.52 17.11
N PHE A 49 -5.63 4.80 18.28
CA PHE A 49 -4.53 4.00 18.84
C PHE A 49 -4.95 2.57 19.21
N GLY A 50 -6.24 2.38 19.51
CA GLY A 50 -6.84 1.06 19.70
C GLY A 50 -7.25 0.36 18.40
N GLU A 51 -6.89 0.89 17.22
CA GLU A 51 -7.38 0.43 15.90
C GLU A 51 -8.89 0.63 15.68
N GLY A 52 -9.50 1.49 16.48
CA GLY A 52 -10.89 1.89 16.34
C GLY A 52 -11.09 2.76 15.10
N ARG A 53 -12.29 2.67 14.51
CA ARG A 53 -12.67 3.44 13.31
C ARG A 53 -13.77 4.43 13.62
N LEU A 54 -13.91 5.45 12.76
CA LEU A 54 -15.00 6.41 12.83
C LEU A 54 -16.16 5.98 11.93
N THR A 55 -17.33 6.57 12.14
CA THR A 55 -18.38 6.54 11.11
C THR A 55 -17.93 7.34 9.90
N GLU A 56 -18.37 6.95 8.71
CA GLU A 56 -18.05 7.64 7.45
C GLU A 56 -18.37 9.14 7.52
N LYS A 57 -19.54 9.50 8.08
CA LYS A 57 -19.93 10.90 8.27
C LYS A 57 -18.97 11.68 9.17
N ALA A 58 -18.45 11.06 10.22
CA ALA A 58 -17.50 11.69 11.12
C ALA A 58 -16.12 11.89 10.47
N ALA A 59 -15.65 10.89 9.71
CA ALA A 59 -14.42 11.00 8.92
C ALA A 59 -14.53 12.11 7.87
N LEU A 60 -15.62 12.11 7.08
CA LEU A 60 -15.88 13.14 6.06
C LEU A 60 -15.93 14.55 6.67
N LYS A 61 -16.60 14.75 7.81
CA LYS A 61 -16.63 16.05 8.50
C LYS A 61 -15.22 16.56 8.83
N ILE A 62 -14.36 15.71 9.40
CA ILE A 62 -12.97 16.09 9.72
C ILE A 62 -12.22 16.47 8.43
N ILE A 63 -12.36 15.68 7.37
CA ILE A 63 -11.65 15.89 6.10
C ILE A 63 -12.09 17.18 5.40
N GLU A 64 -13.40 17.35 5.21
CA GLU A 64 -13.99 18.48 4.47
C GLU A 64 -13.79 19.81 5.21
N GLU A 65 -13.97 19.84 6.53
CA GLU A 65 -13.78 21.07 7.31
C GLU A 65 -12.30 21.47 7.38
N THR A 66 -11.39 20.50 7.46
CA THR A 66 -9.95 20.79 7.39
C THR A 66 -9.54 21.27 5.99
N ALA A 67 -10.10 20.69 4.93
CA ALA A 67 -9.88 21.14 3.55
C ALA A 67 -10.26 22.62 3.38
N ALA A 68 -11.36 23.07 4.00
CA ALA A 68 -11.77 24.47 4.01
C ALA A 68 -10.73 25.38 4.69
N ILE A 69 -10.08 24.91 5.76
CA ILE A 69 -8.97 25.62 6.41
C ILE A 69 -7.79 25.73 5.45
N PHE A 70 -7.33 24.62 4.87
CA PHE A 70 -6.20 24.65 3.92
C PHE A 70 -6.46 25.56 2.72
N LYS A 71 -7.69 25.58 2.21
CA LYS A 71 -8.10 26.46 1.10
C LYS A 71 -7.99 27.94 1.43
N SER A 72 -8.10 28.31 2.71
CA SER A 72 -7.89 29.68 3.18
C SER A 72 -6.40 30.05 3.34
N GLU A 73 -5.50 29.06 3.37
CA GLU A 73 -4.07 29.28 3.51
C GLU A 73 -3.39 29.61 2.16
N ASN A 74 -2.29 30.34 2.23
CA ASN A 74 -1.48 30.67 1.05
C ASN A 74 -0.61 29.49 0.61
N ASN A 75 -0.14 29.48 -0.64
CA ASN A 75 0.83 28.48 -1.11
C ASN A 75 2.13 28.47 -0.30
N LEU A 76 2.61 29.67 0.03
CA LEU A 76 3.76 29.91 0.90
C LEU A 76 3.23 30.48 2.22
N ILE A 77 3.16 29.66 3.25
CA ILE A 77 2.77 30.09 4.59
C ILE A 77 3.96 30.76 5.29
N GLU A 78 3.74 31.86 6.00
CA GLU A 78 4.78 32.61 6.70
C GLU A 78 4.64 32.35 8.21
N LEU A 79 5.69 31.81 8.83
CA LEU A 79 5.67 31.26 10.20
C LEU A 79 6.78 31.87 11.05
N GLU A 80 6.57 31.94 12.36
CA GLU A 80 7.55 32.46 13.33
C GLU A 80 8.02 31.37 14.29
N ALA A 81 9.22 31.53 14.85
CA ALA A 81 9.72 30.66 15.91
C ALA A 81 9.07 31.03 17.27
N PRO A 82 8.94 30.10 18.24
CA PRO A 82 9.45 28.73 18.24
C PRO A 82 8.58 27.77 17.42
N ILE A 83 9.21 26.79 16.76
CA ILE A 83 8.52 25.81 15.90
C ILE A 83 9.22 24.45 15.87
N THR A 84 8.44 23.39 15.76
CA THR A 84 8.90 22.02 15.51
C THR A 84 8.59 21.63 14.06
N VAL A 85 9.63 21.31 13.29
CA VAL A 85 9.54 20.92 11.88
C VAL A 85 9.72 19.40 11.75
N CYS A 86 8.79 18.76 11.04
CA CYS A 86 8.68 17.32 10.86
C CYS A 86 8.74 16.97 9.37
N GLY A 87 9.39 15.86 9.03
CA GLY A 87 9.41 15.29 7.69
C GLY A 87 8.33 14.22 7.51
N ASP A 88 8.62 13.25 6.65
CA ASP A 88 7.71 12.20 6.21
C ASP A 88 7.20 11.32 7.38
N ILE A 89 5.94 10.89 7.28
CA ILE A 89 5.24 10.06 8.29
C ILE A 89 4.83 8.69 7.72
N HIS A 90 4.43 8.63 6.44
CA HIS A 90 4.11 7.40 5.70
C HIS A 90 3.22 6.40 6.46
N GLY A 91 2.09 6.87 7.00
CA GLY A 91 1.13 6.01 7.67
C GLY A 91 1.66 5.28 8.91
N GLN A 92 2.75 5.74 9.53
CA GLN A 92 3.26 5.21 10.80
C GLN A 92 2.62 5.91 12.01
N PHE A 93 1.31 5.70 12.21
CA PHE A 93 0.52 6.39 13.24
C PHE A 93 1.05 6.25 14.67
N TYR A 94 1.60 5.09 15.02
CA TYR A 94 2.16 4.83 16.35
C TYR A 94 3.45 5.64 16.59
N ASP A 95 4.26 5.82 15.53
CA ASP A 95 5.44 6.68 15.58
C ASP A 95 5.06 8.16 15.55
N LEU A 96 3.97 8.53 14.90
CA LEU A 96 3.41 9.88 15.00
C LEU A 96 3.05 10.24 16.46
N MET A 97 2.51 9.30 17.23
CA MET A 97 2.28 9.52 18.67
C MET A 97 3.59 9.79 19.41
N LYS A 98 4.65 9.04 19.07
CA LYS A 98 5.97 9.26 19.66
C LYS A 98 6.59 10.59 19.23
N LEU A 99 6.42 10.99 17.98
CA LEU A 99 6.85 12.26 17.43
C LEU A 99 6.24 13.43 18.21
N LEU A 100 4.95 13.39 18.49
CA LEU A 100 4.26 14.43 19.28
C LEU A 100 4.72 14.44 20.74
N GLU A 101 5.03 13.28 21.35
CA GLU A 101 5.64 13.21 22.68
C GLU A 101 7.03 13.87 22.70
N VAL A 102 7.86 13.63 21.68
CA VAL A 102 9.23 14.15 21.59
C VAL A 102 9.27 15.63 21.20
N GLY A 103 8.36 16.06 20.33
CA GLY A 103 8.28 17.45 19.85
C GLY A 103 7.67 18.40 20.85
N GLY A 104 6.69 17.95 21.63
CA GLY A 104 5.96 18.75 22.61
C GLY A 104 4.45 18.72 22.34
N ASP A 105 3.66 19.02 23.38
CA ASP A 105 2.21 19.06 23.25
C ASP A 105 1.78 20.11 22.20
N PRO A 106 0.98 19.75 21.17
CA PRO A 106 0.48 20.70 20.16
C PRO A 106 -0.31 21.88 20.72
N SER A 107 -0.88 21.76 21.93
CA SER A 107 -1.55 22.87 22.61
C SER A 107 -0.61 24.02 23.00
N ALA A 108 0.68 23.73 23.14
CA ALA A 108 1.70 24.69 23.56
C ALA A 108 2.87 24.80 22.56
N THR A 109 2.84 24.02 21.47
CA THR A 109 3.96 23.88 20.54
C THR A 109 3.48 24.12 19.11
N GLN A 110 4.16 25.02 18.40
CA GLN A 110 3.90 25.22 16.97
C GLN A 110 4.54 24.10 16.14
N TYR A 111 3.82 23.61 15.14
CA TYR A 111 4.26 22.51 14.28
C TYR A 111 4.18 22.86 12.81
N LEU A 112 5.18 22.42 12.05
CA LEU A 112 5.16 22.33 10.60
C LEU A 112 5.48 20.89 10.19
N PHE A 113 4.59 20.26 9.43
CA PHE A 113 4.86 18.99 8.77
C PHE A 113 5.07 19.22 7.26
N MET A 114 6.09 18.57 6.71
CA MET A 114 6.52 18.78 5.33
C MET A 114 5.93 17.76 4.34
N GLY A 115 4.77 17.15 4.61
CA GLY A 115 4.10 16.22 3.68
C GLY A 115 4.39 14.74 3.95
N ASP A 116 3.92 13.90 3.03
CA ASP A 116 4.04 12.43 3.03
C ASP A 116 3.45 11.80 4.29
N TYR A 117 2.16 12.03 4.48
CA TYR A 117 1.35 11.49 5.57
C TYR A 117 0.90 10.05 5.31
N VAL A 118 0.76 9.70 4.03
CA VAL A 118 0.11 8.48 3.56
C VAL A 118 1.06 7.55 2.80
N ASP A 119 0.50 6.40 2.41
CA ASP A 119 1.16 5.28 1.74
C ASP A 119 2.24 4.61 2.57
N ARG A 120 2.67 3.44 2.08
CA ARG A 120 3.76 2.63 2.60
C ARG A 120 3.42 1.94 3.93
N GLY A 121 3.09 2.71 4.97
CA GLY A 121 2.52 2.20 6.22
C GLY A 121 1.05 1.81 6.11
N CYS A 122 0.55 1.08 7.10
CA CYS A 122 -0.81 0.55 7.13
C CYS A 122 -1.80 1.41 7.95
N PHE A 123 -1.37 2.58 8.44
CA PHE A 123 -2.18 3.46 9.29
C PHE A 123 -2.24 4.91 8.76
N SER A 124 -2.30 5.04 7.43
CA SER A 124 -2.35 6.33 6.75
C SER A 124 -3.64 7.10 7.08
N MET A 125 -4.78 6.40 7.15
CA MET A 125 -6.05 7.04 7.49
C MET A 125 -6.08 7.57 8.92
N GLU A 126 -5.48 6.85 9.86
CA GLU A 126 -5.33 7.29 11.25
C GLU A 126 -4.43 8.53 11.32
N CYS A 127 -3.32 8.57 10.56
CA CYS A 127 -2.48 9.75 10.43
C CYS A 127 -3.25 10.96 9.90
N VAL A 128 -3.96 10.80 8.77
CA VAL A 128 -4.73 11.88 8.14
C VAL A 128 -5.80 12.41 9.10
N LEU A 129 -6.64 11.54 9.67
CA LEU A 129 -7.72 11.95 10.56
C LEU A 129 -7.20 12.68 11.79
N TYR A 130 -6.10 12.22 12.39
CA TYR A 130 -5.58 12.83 13.60
C TYR A 130 -4.82 14.14 13.32
N LEU A 131 -4.01 14.20 12.26
CA LEU A 131 -3.34 15.45 11.85
C LEU A 131 -4.35 16.52 11.45
N PHE A 132 -5.45 16.12 10.80
CA PHE A 132 -6.52 17.05 10.41
C PHE A 132 -7.31 17.52 11.63
N ALA A 133 -7.62 16.64 12.59
CA ALA A 133 -8.22 17.04 13.85
C ALA A 133 -7.32 18.02 14.64
N LEU A 134 -6.00 17.81 14.63
CA LEU A 134 -5.03 18.76 15.19
C LEU A 134 -5.06 20.10 14.45
N LYS A 135 -5.12 20.09 13.11
CA LYS A 135 -5.26 21.31 12.30
C LYS A 135 -6.56 22.07 12.60
N MET A 136 -7.68 21.38 12.74
CA MET A 136 -8.97 21.98 13.13
C MET A 136 -8.90 22.63 14.51
N THR A 137 -8.20 21.98 15.44
CA THR A 137 -8.09 22.46 16.83
C THR A 137 -7.09 23.62 16.95
N TYR A 138 -6.00 23.57 16.19
CA TYR A 138 -4.88 24.50 16.27
C TYR A 138 -4.55 25.15 14.90
N PRO A 139 -5.51 25.82 14.24
CA PRO A 139 -5.35 26.26 12.85
C PRO A 139 -4.24 27.30 12.66
N LEU A 140 -3.89 28.04 13.71
CA LEU A 140 -2.86 29.09 13.69
C LEU A 140 -1.49 28.65 14.20
N THR A 141 -1.36 27.41 14.71
CA THR A 141 -0.10 26.90 15.27
C THR A 141 0.27 25.51 14.77
N PHE A 142 -0.59 24.85 13.99
CA PHE A 142 -0.34 23.54 13.40
C PHE A 142 -0.47 23.62 11.89
N PHE A 143 0.61 23.36 11.16
CA PHE A 143 0.71 23.58 9.72
C PHE A 143 1.13 22.31 9.00
N LEU A 144 0.49 22.04 7.86
CA LEU A 144 0.71 20.86 7.03
C LEU A 144 1.02 21.32 5.61
N LEU A 145 2.13 20.85 5.05
CA LEU A 145 2.47 21.04 3.63
C LEU A 145 2.07 19.80 2.82
N ARG A 146 2.03 19.95 1.50
CA ARG A 146 1.85 18.85 0.56
C ARG A 146 3.18 18.14 0.31
N GLY A 147 3.19 16.82 0.42
CA GLY A 147 4.25 15.94 -0.08
C GLY A 147 3.91 15.36 -1.45
N ASN A 148 4.77 14.51 -2.00
CA ASN A 148 4.49 13.90 -3.30
C ASN A 148 3.44 12.79 -3.18
N HIS A 149 3.30 12.15 -2.02
CA HIS A 149 2.29 11.11 -1.78
C HIS A 149 0.87 11.63 -1.59
N GLU A 150 0.67 12.93 -1.35
CA GLU A 150 -0.67 13.55 -1.28
C GLU A 150 -1.24 13.82 -2.68
N CYS A 151 -1.35 12.77 -3.51
CA CYS A 151 -1.86 12.84 -4.86
C CYS A 151 -2.49 11.51 -5.32
N ARG A 152 -3.46 11.59 -6.24
CA ARG A 152 -4.22 10.43 -6.73
C ARG A 152 -3.30 9.39 -7.37
N HIS A 153 -2.31 9.85 -8.14
CA HIS A 153 -1.41 8.98 -8.89
C HIS A 153 -0.62 8.02 -7.99
N LEU A 154 -0.10 8.52 -6.87
CA LEU A 154 0.66 7.68 -5.93
C LEU A 154 -0.28 6.84 -5.08
N THR A 155 -1.34 7.42 -4.53
CA THR A 155 -2.23 6.70 -3.61
C THR A 155 -3.06 5.61 -4.28
N GLU A 156 -3.24 5.67 -5.60
CA GLU A 156 -3.82 4.60 -6.42
C GLU A 156 -2.81 3.49 -6.75
N TYR A 157 -1.52 3.82 -6.87
CA TYR A 157 -0.47 2.85 -7.14
C TYR A 157 -0.01 2.09 -5.88
N PHE A 158 0.10 2.82 -4.77
CA PHE A 158 0.43 2.32 -3.44
C PHE A 158 -0.82 1.82 -2.70
N THR A 159 -0.86 1.96 -1.37
CA THR A 159 -1.81 1.28 -0.51
C THR A 159 -2.92 2.18 0.01
N PHE A 160 -2.80 3.50 -0.07
CA PHE A 160 -3.75 4.40 0.59
C PHE A 160 -5.18 4.28 0.07
N ARG A 161 -5.40 4.19 -1.26
CA ARG A 161 -6.75 4.00 -1.78
C ARG A 161 -7.38 2.68 -1.30
N GLN A 162 -6.58 1.62 -1.28
CA GLN A 162 -7.02 0.31 -0.79
C GLN A 162 -7.31 0.35 0.72
N GLU A 163 -6.49 1.07 1.50
CA GLU A 163 -6.70 1.32 2.92
C GLU A 163 -8.05 2.01 3.15
N CYS A 164 -8.34 3.09 2.43
CA CYS A 164 -9.63 3.80 2.50
C CYS A 164 -10.80 2.88 2.18
N ARG A 165 -10.74 2.07 1.12
CA ARG A 165 -11.80 1.13 0.74
C ARG A 165 -12.09 0.08 1.81
N LEU A 166 -11.07 -0.41 2.49
CA LEU A 166 -11.20 -1.46 3.50
C LEU A 166 -11.59 -0.94 4.88
N LYS A 167 -11.11 0.26 5.24
CA LYS A 167 -11.41 0.89 6.54
C LYS A 167 -12.70 1.72 6.50
N TYR A 168 -12.97 2.36 5.37
CA TYR A 168 -14.06 3.32 5.14
C TYR A 168 -14.73 3.06 3.77
N THR A 169 -14.63 3.99 2.82
CA THR A 169 -15.27 3.95 1.50
C THR A 169 -14.43 4.71 0.46
N ASP A 170 -14.74 4.54 -0.83
CA ASP A 170 -14.17 5.37 -1.91
C ASP A 170 -14.53 6.86 -1.74
N ALA A 171 -15.69 7.19 -1.17
CA ALA A 171 -16.08 8.58 -0.92
C ALA A 171 -15.13 9.27 0.08
N VAL A 172 -14.66 8.55 1.11
CA VAL A 172 -13.64 9.07 2.04
C VAL A 172 -12.31 9.28 1.34
N TYR A 173 -11.91 8.37 0.45
CA TYR A 173 -10.71 8.54 -0.37
C TYR A 173 -10.81 9.80 -1.25
N ASP A 174 -11.91 9.96 -1.99
CA ASP A 174 -12.12 11.11 -2.87
C ASP A 174 -12.10 12.43 -2.09
N ALA A 175 -12.72 12.46 -0.89
CA ALA A 175 -12.65 13.61 0.01
C ALA A 175 -11.21 13.91 0.47
N CYS A 176 -10.40 12.89 0.78
CA CYS A 176 -8.98 13.08 1.07
C CYS A 176 -8.23 13.68 -0.12
N MET A 177 -8.53 13.25 -1.35
CA MET A 177 -7.88 13.80 -2.55
C MET A 177 -8.21 15.29 -2.75
N GLU A 178 -9.46 15.69 -2.52
CA GLU A 178 -9.85 17.11 -2.56
C GLU A 178 -9.16 17.93 -1.45
N ALA A 179 -9.03 17.35 -0.25
CA ALA A 179 -8.29 17.98 0.84
C ALA A 179 -6.81 18.14 0.52
N PHE A 180 -6.19 17.12 -0.09
CA PHE A 180 -4.78 17.13 -0.50
C PHE A 180 -4.49 18.17 -1.58
N ASP A 181 -5.43 18.41 -2.51
CA ASP A 181 -5.33 19.50 -3.48
C ASP A 181 -5.30 20.90 -2.83
N CYS A 182 -5.80 21.02 -1.59
CA CYS A 182 -5.82 22.29 -0.87
C CYS A 182 -4.55 22.55 -0.04
N LEU A 183 -3.70 21.55 0.22
CA LEU A 183 -2.52 21.67 1.08
C LEU A 183 -1.51 22.70 0.54
N PRO A 184 -1.00 23.63 1.38
CA PRO A 184 0.10 24.53 1.02
C PRO A 184 1.35 23.79 0.48
N LEU A 185 2.12 24.46 -0.38
CA LEU A 185 3.28 23.84 -1.04
C LEU A 185 4.61 24.13 -0.32
N ALA A 186 4.67 25.21 0.45
CA ALA A 186 5.90 25.65 1.11
C ALA A 186 5.60 26.46 2.38
N ALA A 187 6.58 26.56 3.26
CA ALA A 187 6.59 27.50 4.38
C ALA A 187 7.86 28.36 4.40
N LEU A 188 7.75 29.58 4.90
CA LEU A 188 8.87 30.46 5.19
C LEU A 188 8.92 30.70 6.70
N ILE A 189 9.90 30.10 7.37
CA ILE A 189 10.06 30.21 8.82
C ILE A 189 11.02 31.36 9.13
N ASN A 190 10.59 32.29 10.00
CA ASN A 190 11.36 33.40 10.54
C ASN A 190 12.03 34.28 9.47
N GLN A 191 11.44 34.35 8.26
CA GLN A 191 12.03 34.97 7.06
C GLN A 191 13.45 34.48 6.72
N GLN A 192 13.82 33.28 7.18
CA GLN A 192 15.18 32.74 7.09
C GLN A 192 15.23 31.37 6.43
N PHE A 193 14.21 30.53 6.64
CA PHE A 193 14.21 29.14 6.18
C PHE A 193 13.06 28.90 5.21
N LEU A 194 13.38 28.53 3.98
CA LEU A 194 12.38 27.98 3.07
C LEU A 194 12.22 26.49 3.41
N CYS A 195 10.99 26.07 3.69
CA CYS A 195 10.63 24.69 3.98
C CYS A 195 9.72 24.17 2.86
N VAL A 196 10.10 23.04 2.26
CA VAL A 196 9.37 22.37 1.17
C VAL A 196 9.50 20.86 1.35
N HIS A 197 8.64 20.07 0.71
CA HIS A 197 8.79 18.62 0.76
C HIS A 197 9.99 18.15 -0.08
N GLY A 198 9.94 18.45 -1.38
CA GLY A 198 10.95 18.22 -2.42
C GLY A 198 12.15 19.14 -2.25
N GLY A 199 12.27 20.12 -3.15
CA GLY A 199 13.37 21.06 -3.13
C GLY A 199 13.20 22.17 -4.17
N LEU A 200 14.23 22.42 -4.97
CA LEU A 200 14.26 23.52 -5.92
C LEU A 200 13.84 23.11 -7.33
N SER A 201 13.27 24.06 -8.06
CA SER A 201 12.94 23.95 -9.47
C SER A 201 13.83 24.88 -10.31
N PRO A 202 14.19 24.51 -11.55
CA PRO A 202 14.76 25.46 -12.51
C PRO A 202 13.80 26.60 -12.88
N GLU A 203 12.50 26.47 -12.62
CA GLU A 203 11.47 27.48 -12.93
C GLU A 203 11.10 28.37 -11.72
N ILE A 204 11.61 28.05 -10.52
CA ILE A 204 11.36 28.83 -9.29
C ILE A 204 12.63 29.61 -8.95
N HIS A 205 12.61 30.92 -9.20
CA HIS A 205 13.75 31.80 -8.93
C HIS A 205 13.54 32.65 -7.68
N SER A 206 12.28 32.91 -7.34
CA SER A 206 11.90 33.72 -6.19
C SER A 206 10.77 33.09 -5.38
N LEU A 207 10.64 33.50 -4.12
CA LEU A 207 9.50 33.12 -3.28
C LEU A 207 8.13 33.50 -3.89
N ASN A 208 8.10 34.55 -4.73
CA ASN A 208 6.89 34.99 -5.40
C ASN A 208 6.40 34.00 -6.47
N ASP A 209 7.31 33.21 -7.05
CA ASP A 209 6.94 32.19 -8.04
C ASP A 209 6.13 31.08 -7.36
N ILE A 210 6.49 30.73 -6.11
CA ILE A 210 5.71 29.80 -5.26
C ILE A 210 4.33 30.39 -4.93
N LYS A 211 4.28 31.66 -4.53
CA LYS A 211 3.03 32.35 -4.16
C LYS A 211 2.00 32.38 -5.30
N LYS A 212 2.44 32.34 -6.56
CA LYS A 212 1.57 32.44 -7.76
C LYS A 212 1.08 31.10 -8.31
N MET A 213 1.62 29.97 -7.85
CA MET A 213 1.23 28.66 -8.39
C MET A 213 -0.27 28.37 -8.16
N ASP A 214 -0.92 27.73 -9.11
CA ASP A 214 -2.25 27.16 -8.87
C ASP A 214 -2.09 25.74 -8.31
N ARG A 215 -2.31 25.59 -7.00
CA ARG A 215 -2.09 24.32 -6.30
C ARG A 215 -3.30 23.40 -6.25
N TYR A 216 -4.50 23.90 -6.56
CA TYR A 216 -5.80 23.21 -6.38
C TYR A 216 -6.08 22.19 -7.48
N ARG A 217 -5.16 21.23 -7.61
CA ARG A 217 -5.11 20.26 -8.69
C ARG A 217 -4.19 19.10 -8.32
N GLU A 218 -4.33 18.02 -9.06
CA GLU A 218 -3.33 16.96 -9.10
C GLU A 218 -1.95 17.56 -9.51
N PRO A 219 -0.86 17.19 -8.81
CA PRO A 219 0.49 17.60 -9.20
C PRO A 219 0.79 17.15 -10.64
N PRO A 220 1.22 18.07 -11.53
CA PRO A 220 1.62 17.67 -12.87
C PRO A 220 2.87 16.78 -12.83
N THR A 221 3.12 16.03 -13.91
CA THR A 221 4.33 15.20 -14.06
C THR A 221 5.62 16.00 -14.30
N HIS A 222 5.51 17.31 -14.52
CA HIS A 222 6.61 18.25 -14.81
C HIS A 222 6.21 19.68 -14.42
N GLY A 223 7.19 20.58 -14.32
CA GLY A 223 7.01 21.98 -13.97
C GLY A 223 7.17 22.26 -12.46
N PRO A 224 6.99 23.52 -12.03
CA PRO A 224 7.43 23.99 -10.72
C PRO A 224 6.73 23.29 -9.54
N MET A 225 5.45 22.94 -9.69
CA MET A 225 4.71 22.18 -8.67
C MET A 225 5.16 20.72 -8.58
N CYS A 226 5.58 20.10 -9.70
CA CYS A 226 6.20 18.78 -9.65
C CYS A 226 7.53 18.88 -8.88
N ASP A 227 8.35 19.86 -9.23
CA ASP A 227 9.71 19.97 -8.71
C ASP A 227 9.78 20.29 -7.22
N ILE A 228 8.89 21.14 -6.70
CA ILE A 228 8.84 21.45 -5.27
C ILE A 228 8.46 20.23 -4.42
N LEU A 229 7.86 19.20 -5.02
CA LEU A 229 7.48 17.94 -4.37
C LEU A 229 8.48 16.81 -4.66
N TRP A 230 9.14 16.78 -5.83
CA TRP A 230 9.91 15.61 -6.29
C TRP A 230 11.42 15.81 -6.44
N SER A 231 11.91 17.04 -6.40
CA SER A 231 13.35 17.29 -6.61
C SER A 231 14.18 16.84 -5.41
N ASP A 232 15.42 16.42 -5.70
CA ASP A 232 16.38 15.94 -4.70
C ASP A 232 17.72 16.68 -4.83
N PRO A 233 18.55 16.77 -3.78
CA PRO A 233 19.94 17.16 -3.93
C PRO A 233 20.72 16.12 -4.74
N THR A 234 21.78 16.53 -5.43
CA THR A 234 22.70 15.56 -6.06
C THR A 234 23.34 14.63 -5.01
N GLU A 235 23.68 13.40 -5.39
CA GLU A 235 24.28 12.42 -4.47
C GLU A 235 25.61 12.95 -3.87
N ASP A 236 26.39 13.65 -4.70
CA ASP A 236 27.65 14.31 -4.37
C ASP A 236 27.48 15.79 -3.97
N PHE A 237 26.31 16.19 -3.45
CA PHE A 237 25.99 17.58 -3.10
C PHE A 237 27.11 18.28 -2.30
N GLY A 238 27.61 19.40 -2.83
CA GLY A 238 28.72 20.16 -2.29
C GLY A 238 30.12 19.67 -2.70
N GLN A 239 30.22 18.57 -3.46
CA GLN A 239 31.46 18.01 -4.01
C GLN A 239 31.34 17.75 -5.52
N GLU A 240 30.39 18.43 -6.17
CA GLU A 240 30.04 18.20 -7.58
C GLU A 240 31.22 18.53 -8.49
N ARG A 241 31.43 17.69 -9.52
CA ARG A 241 32.48 17.92 -10.53
C ARG A 241 32.10 18.93 -11.60
N ASN A 242 30.80 19.10 -11.83
CA ASN A 242 30.26 20.03 -12.80
C ASN A 242 29.57 21.21 -12.09
N ASN A 243 29.47 22.34 -12.77
CA ASN A 243 28.79 23.53 -12.25
C ASN A 243 27.32 23.60 -12.73
N SER A 244 26.72 22.47 -13.13
CA SER A 244 25.31 22.49 -13.52
C SER A 244 24.46 22.74 -12.29
N HIS A 245 23.49 23.66 -12.38
CA HIS A 245 22.55 23.90 -11.30
C HIS A 245 21.57 22.73 -11.15
N PHE A 246 21.11 22.19 -12.27
CA PHE A 246 20.11 21.13 -12.32
C PHE A 246 20.53 20.02 -13.29
N SER A 247 20.11 18.80 -13.00
CA SER A 247 20.20 17.66 -13.91
C SER A 247 18.98 16.77 -13.73
N GLN A 248 18.62 15.95 -14.72
CA GLN A 248 17.44 15.08 -14.64
C GLN A 248 17.55 14.11 -13.45
N ASN A 249 16.48 13.99 -12.66
CA ASN A 249 16.47 13.09 -11.52
C ASN A 249 16.20 11.65 -12.00
N SER A 250 17.27 10.90 -12.20
CA SER A 250 17.20 9.50 -12.63
C SER A 250 16.75 8.55 -11.51
N VAL A 251 16.78 8.98 -10.24
CA VAL A 251 16.26 8.19 -9.13
C VAL A 251 14.75 8.23 -9.13
N ARG A 252 14.14 9.41 -9.24
CA ARG A 252 12.68 9.61 -9.24
C ARG A 252 12.02 9.36 -10.59
N GLY A 253 12.74 9.55 -11.70
CA GLY A 253 12.19 9.40 -13.05
C GLY A 253 11.35 10.59 -13.53
N CYS A 254 11.24 11.64 -12.70
CA CYS A 254 10.67 12.95 -13.01
C CYS A 254 11.47 14.01 -12.23
N SER A 255 11.25 15.30 -12.53
CA SER A 255 11.93 16.41 -11.86
C SER A 255 13.47 16.37 -11.98
N PHE A 256 14.18 17.05 -11.07
CA PHE A 256 15.60 17.36 -11.16
C PHE A 256 16.36 17.03 -9.88
N PHE A 257 17.62 16.66 -10.04
CA PHE A 257 18.62 16.87 -9.01
C PHE A 257 19.08 18.33 -9.03
N TYR A 258 19.16 18.97 -7.87
CA TYR A 258 19.74 20.31 -7.70
C TYR A 258 21.08 20.26 -6.96
N SER A 259 22.03 21.08 -7.41
CA SER A 259 23.38 21.14 -6.82
C SER A 259 23.50 22.15 -5.69
N TYR A 260 24.60 22.07 -4.94
CA TYR A 260 24.97 23.04 -3.91
C TYR A 260 25.08 24.47 -4.47
N ALA A 261 25.55 24.62 -5.71
CA ALA A 261 25.61 25.91 -6.38
C ALA A 261 24.21 26.49 -6.62
N ALA A 262 23.24 25.66 -7.06
CA ALA A 262 21.86 26.07 -7.25
C ALA A 262 21.22 26.54 -5.94
N VAL A 263 21.41 25.78 -4.85
CA VAL A 263 20.90 26.15 -3.52
C VAL A 263 21.52 27.45 -3.05
N CYS A 264 22.85 27.61 -3.12
CA CYS A 264 23.52 28.85 -2.70
C CYS A 264 23.02 30.07 -3.49
N ALA A 265 22.88 29.93 -4.81
CA ALA A 265 22.37 31.00 -5.66
C ALA A 265 20.93 31.41 -5.29
N PHE A 266 20.06 30.42 -5.07
CA PHE A 266 18.67 30.68 -4.67
C PHE A 266 18.58 31.35 -3.29
N LEU A 267 19.33 30.84 -2.30
CA LEU A 267 19.37 31.40 -0.94
C LEU A 267 19.86 32.84 -0.96
N GLN A 268 20.92 33.13 -1.71
CA GLN A 268 21.44 34.49 -1.84
C GLN A 268 20.44 35.43 -2.54
N ALA A 269 19.80 34.99 -3.62
CA ALA A 269 18.83 35.79 -4.37
C ALA A 269 17.58 36.14 -3.54
N ASN A 270 17.20 35.28 -2.60
CA ASN A 270 16.00 35.43 -1.78
C ASN A 270 16.30 35.86 -0.33
N ASN A 271 17.56 36.16 -0.01
CA ASN A 271 18.01 36.53 1.35
C ASN A 271 17.61 35.50 2.43
N LEU A 272 17.81 34.22 2.12
CA LEU A 272 17.51 33.10 3.00
C LEU A 272 18.80 32.46 3.54
N LEU A 273 18.69 31.80 4.69
CA LEU A 273 19.79 31.15 5.37
C LEU A 273 19.96 29.68 4.95
N CYS A 274 18.85 28.95 4.80
CA CYS A 274 18.85 27.52 4.54
C CYS A 274 17.54 27.04 3.92
N LEU A 275 17.64 25.99 3.10
CA LEU A 275 16.53 25.18 2.62
C LEU A 275 16.34 23.98 3.55
N ILE A 276 15.15 23.80 4.11
CA ILE A 276 14.78 22.65 4.95
C ILE A 276 13.79 21.79 4.16
N ARG A 277 14.01 20.48 4.11
CA ARG A 277 13.19 19.58 3.31
C ARG A 277 13.05 18.16 3.87
N ALA A 278 12.25 17.31 3.22
CA ALA A 278 11.91 15.94 3.67
C ALA A 278 12.25 14.83 2.63
N HIS A 279 11.31 13.95 2.24
CA HIS A 279 11.25 13.06 1.05
C HIS A 279 12.33 11.98 0.84
N GLU A 280 13.51 12.13 1.44
CA GLU A 280 14.59 11.15 1.36
C GLU A 280 14.86 10.57 2.74
N ALA A 281 14.62 9.27 2.89
CA ALA A 281 14.98 8.51 4.07
C ALA A 281 16.45 8.73 4.47
N GLN A 282 16.68 8.94 5.76
CA GLN A 282 18.01 9.12 6.36
C GLN A 282 18.21 8.14 7.52
N ASP A 283 19.35 7.48 7.59
CA ASP A 283 19.67 6.52 8.67
C ASP A 283 19.59 7.17 10.07
N ALA A 284 20.05 8.41 10.19
CA ALA A 284 19.96 9.19 11.42
C ALA A 284 18.62 9.96 11.57
N GLY A 285 17.70 9.85 10.61
CA GLY A 285 16.47 10.66 10.57
C GLY A 285 16.69 12.12 10.13
N TYR A 286 17.94 12.52 9.87
CA TYR A 286 18.26 13.83 9.30
C TYR A 286 19.59 13.81 8.55
N ARG A 287 19.82 14.83 7.72
CA ARG A 287 21.11 15.12 7.09
C ARG A 287 21.33 16.62 7.00
N MET A 288 22.45 17.09 7.55
CA MET A 288 22.93 18.45 7.33
C MET A 288 23.94 18.44 6.19
N TYR A 289 23.69 19.21 5.15
CA TYR A 289 24.55 19.27 3.97
C TYR A 289 25.63 20.35 4.12
N ARG A 290 26.44 20.50 3.07
CA ARG A 290 27.54 21.48 3.02
C ARG A 290 27.07 22.87 3.46
N LYS A 291 27.88 23.50 4.32
CA LYS A 291 27.66 24.87 4.80
C LYS A 291 27.85 25.88 3.68
N ASN A 292 26.95 26.85 3.60
CA ASN A 292 27.13 28.02 2.76
C ASN A 292 28.37 28.81 3.26
N GLN A 293 29.27 29.15 2.35
CA GLN A 293 30.53 29.83 2.67
C GLN A 293 30.31 31.23 3.27
N GLN A 294 29.24 31.93 2.86
CA GLN A 294 28.96 33.30 3.31
C GLN A 294 28.41 33.32 4.74
N THR A 295 27.51 32.39 5.07
CA THR A 295 26.79 32.39 6.35
C THR A 295 27.40 31.42 7.37
N GLY A 296 28.20 30.45 6.94
CA GLY A 296 28.71 29.37 7.77
C GLY A 296 27.64 28.38 8.25
N PHE A 297 26.42 28.50 7.75
CA PHE A 297 25.26 27.68 8.11
C PHE A 297 24.99 26.61 7.03
N PRO A 298 24.53 25.39 7.37
CA PRO A 298 24.13 24.39 6.37
C PRO A 298 23.22 24.98 5.29
N ALA A 299 23.57 24.84 4.02
CA ALA A 299 22.74 25.37 2.93
C ALA A 299 21.43 24.59 2.78
N LEU A 300 21.47 23.29 3.10
CA LEU A 300 20.35 22.36 3.00
C LEU A 300 20.30 21.46 4.23
N ILE A 301 19.09 21.15 4.69
CA ILE A 301 18.82 20.16 5.74
C ILE A 301 17.69 19.25 5.27
N THR A 302 17.90 17.94 5.33
CA THR A 302 16.85 16.93 5.18
C THR A 302 16.42 16.43 6.56
N ILE A 303 15.11 16.39 6.82
CA ILE A 303 14.47 15.83 8.03
C ILE A 303 13.57 14.69 7.60
N PHE A 304 13.66 13.54 8.28
CA PHE A 304 12.85 12.36 8.02
C PHE A 304 12.29 11.82 9.33
N SER A 305 10.97 11.70 9.41
CA SER A 305 10.26 11.49 10.68
C SER A 305 9.60 10.11 10.82
N ALA A 306 9.87 9.18 9.90
CA ALA A 306 9.42 7.78 9.95
C ALA A 306 10.58 6.85 10.40
N PRO A 307 10.63 6.40 11.66
CA PRO A 307 11.68 5.52 12.16
C PRO A 307 11.43 4.08 11.71
N ASN A 308 12.50 3.27 11.58
CA ASN A 308 12.41 1.90 11.05
C ASN A 308 11.49 1.79 9.83
N TYR A 309 11.71 2.67 8.86
CA TYR A 309 10.84 2.82 7.71
C TYR A 309 10.62 1.47 7.00
N LEU A 310 9.37 1.19 6.63
CA LEU A 310 8.91 -0.09 6.05
C LEU A 310 9.20 -1.33 6.92
N ASP A 311 9.39 -1.15 8.22
CA ASP A 311 9.79 -2.19 9.17
C ASP A 311 11.15 -2.86 8.91
N VAL A 312 11.92 -2.37 7.93
CA VAL A 312 13.17 -3.01 7.47
C VAL A 312 14.37 -2.07 7.42
N TYR A 313 14.17 -0.75 7.29
CA TYR A 313 15.29 0.19 7.15
C TYR A 313 16.12 0.34 8.44
N ASN A 314 15.49 0.11 9.61
CA ASN A 314 16.11 0.25 10.93
C ASN A 314 16.75 1.63 11.19
N ASN A 315 16.31 2.66 10.45
CA ASN A 315 16.74 4.03 10.66
C ASN A 315 16.12 4.66 11.91
N LYS A 316 16.74 5.72 12.41
CA LYS A 316 16.11 6.66 13.34
C LYS A 316 15.22 7.63 12.58
N ALA A 317 14.27 8.22 13.30
CA ALA A 317 13.58 9.43 12.86
C ALA A 317 14.12 10.64 13.60
N ALA A 318 13.89 11.83 13.04
CA ALA A 318 14.17 13.08 13.71
C ALA A 318 13.10 14.15 13.46
N ILE A 319 13.08 15.13 14.36
CA ILE A 319 12.39 16.42 14.19
C ILE A 319 13.38 17.55 14.45
N LEU A 320 13.14 18.71 13.85
CA LEU A 320 13.92 19.92 14.06
C LEU A 320 13.13 20.89 14.95
N LYS A 321 13.65 21.18 16.14
CA LYS A 321 13.11 22.22 17.02
C LYS A 321 13.92 23.49 16.85
N TYR A 322 13.26 24.57 16.42
CA TYR A 322 13.88 25.88 16.31
C TYR A 322 13.29 26.81 17.38
N GLU A 323 14.11 27.17 18.36
CA GLU A 323 13.74 28.05 19.47
C GLU A 323 14.97 28.84 19.93
N ASN A 324 14.78 30.09 20.36
CA ASN A 324 15.87 30.94 20.86
C ASN A 324 17.07 31.06 19.90
N ASN A 325 16.82 31.13 18.59
CA ASN A 325 17.84 31.12 17.52
C ASN A 325 18.74 29.87 17.49
N VAL A 326 18.32 28.77 18.13
CA VAL A 326 19.04 27.50 18.14
C VAL A 326 18.19 26.44 17.42
N MET A 327 18.81 25.74 16.46
CA MET A 327 18.23 24.54 15.84
C MET A 327 18.72 23.31 16.58
N ASN A 328 17.78 22.57 17.16
CA ASN A 328 18.04 21.33 17.89
C ASN A 328 17.36 20.17 17.15
N ILE A 329 18.14 19.16 16.77
CA ILE A 329 17.61 17.94 16.17
C ILE A 329 17.30 16.94 17.29
N ARG A 330 16.04 16.53 17.41
CA ARG A 330 15.62 15.50 18.36
C ARG A 330 15.37 14.21 17.59
N GLN A 331 16.17 13.19 17.86
CA GLN A 331 16.02 11.86 17.24
C GLN A 331 15.14 10.95 18.13
N PHE A 332 14.43 10.02 17.50
CA PHE A 332 13.66 8.99 18.17
C PHE A 332 13.67 7.66 17.38
N ASN A 333 13.37 6.56 18.06
CA ASN A 333 13.28 5.22 17.46
C ASN A 333 11.82 4.84 17.23
N CYS A 334 11.60 3.73 16.52
CA CYS A 334 10.26 3.21 16.25
C CYS A 334 9.55 2.71 17.50
N SER A 335 8.23 2.67 17.39
CA SER A 335 7.28 2.17 18.37
C SER A 335 6.60 0.91 17.82
N PRO A 336 6.23 -0.05 18.67
CA PRO A 336 5.44 -1.20 18.23
C PRO A 336 4.10 -0.73 17.64
N HIS A 337 3.67 -1.39 16.57
CA HIS A 337 2.34 -1.22 15.98
C HIS A 337 1.68 -2.59 15.72
N PRO A 338 0.34 -2.64 15.58
CA PRO A 338 -0.37 -3.83 15.17
C PRO A 338 0.07 -4.32 13.80
N TYR A 339 0.01 -5.64 13.62
CA TYR A 339 0.40 -6.29 12.38
C TYR A 339 -0.76 -6.34 11.40
N TRP A 340 -0.49 -5.95 10.16
CA TRP A 340 -1.36 -6.15 9.01
C TRP A 340 -0.69 -7.05 7.99
N LEU A 341 -1.48 -7.93 7.37
CA LEU A 341 -1.01 -8.64 6.17
C LEU A 341 -0.84 -7.65 5.02
N PRO A 342 0.09 -7.90 4.08
CA PRO A 342 0.28 -7.05 2.91
C PRO A 342 -1.02 -6.78 2.17
N ASN A 343 -1.21 -5.52 1.73
CA ASN A 343 -2.42 -5.02 1.07
C ASN A 343 -3.71 -5.28 1.86
N PHE A 344 -3.60 -5.34 3.19
CA PHE A 344 -4.72 -5.51 4.12
C PHE A 344 -5.55 -6.78 3.84
N MET A 345 -4.91 -7.82 3.32
CA MET A 345 -5.54 -9.09 3.02
C MET A 345 -6.07 -9.77 4.29
N ASP A 346 -7.26 -10.34 4.24
CA ASP A 346 -7.79 -11.12 5.36
C ASP A 346 -7.15 -12.52 5.42
N VAL A 347 -7.22 -13.14 6.61
CA VAL A 347 -6.57 -14.42 6.87
C VAL A 347 -7.14 -15.57 6.04
N PHE A 348 -8.39 -15.50 5.57
CA PHE A 348 -8.95 -16.54 4.71
C PHE A 348 -8.37 -16.41 3.31
N THR A 349 -8.40 -15.22 2.72
CA THR A 349 -7.80 -14.97 1.40
C THR A 349 -6.33 -15.38 1.38
N TRP A 350 -5.60 -15.08 2.47
CA TRP A 350 -4.20 -15.47 2.61
C TRP A 350 -3.98 -16.99 2.71
N SER A 351 -4.75 -17.68 3.57
CA SER A 351 -4.48 -19.08 3.92
C SER A 351 -5.17 -20.10 3.02
N LEU A 352 -6.24 -19.71 2.32
CA LEU A 352 -7.05 -20.65 1.53
C LEU A 352 -6.26 -21.37 0.42
N PRO A 353 -5.36 -20.70 -0.34
CA PRO A 353 -4.53 -21.41 -1.31
C PRO A 353 -3.63 -22.46 -0.68
N PHE A 354 -3.03 -22.15 0.47
CA PHE A 354 -2.20 -23.08 1.23
C PHE A 354 -3.01 -24.29 1.71
N VAL A 355 -4.19 -24.05 2.29
CA VAL A 355 -5.07 -25.13 2.78
C VAL A 355 -5.52 -26.01 1.63
N GLY A 356 -5.94 -25.41 0.51
CA GLY A 356 -6.34 -26.15 -0.69
C GLY A 356 -5.22 -27.03 -1.24
N GLU A 357 -3.98 -26.52 -1.27
CA GLU A 357 -2.82 -27.28 -1.70
C GLU A 357 -2.57 -28.47 -0.78
N LYS A 358 -2.48 -28.26 0.54
CA LYS A 358 -2.13 -29.32 1.49
C LYS A 358 -3.20 -30.40 1.61
N VAL A 359 -4.47 -30.02 1.55
CA VAL A 359 -5.56 -31.01 1.49
C VAL A 359 -5.47 -31.81 0.20
N THR A 360 -5.18 -31.16 -0.93
CA THR A 360 -5.07 -31.88 -2.20
C THR A 360 -3.84 -32.78 -2.26
N GLU A 361 -2.69 -32.34 -1.75
CA GLU A 361 -1.46 -33.13 -1.60
C GLU A 361 -1.70 -34.37 -0.73
N MET A 362 -2.42 -34.21 0.39
CA MET A 362 -2.84 -35.31 1.25
C MET A 362 -3.75 -36.30 0.48
N LEU A 363 -4.74 -35.80 -0.26
CA LEU A 363 -5.64 -36.65 -1.04
C LEU A 363 -4.91 -37.41 -2.17
N VAL A 364 -3.97 -36.76 -2.85
CA VAL A 364 -3.09 -37.43 -3.83
C VAL A 364 -2.29 -38.54 -3.15
N SER A 365 -1.72 -38.25 -1.98
CA SER A 365 -0.93 -39.23 -1.23
C SER A 365 -1.77 -40.43 -0.80
N VAL A 366 -3.01 -40.20 -0.32
CA VAL A 366 -3.95 -41.28 0.03
C VAL A 366 -4.33 -42.11 -1.18
N LEU A 367 -4.61 -41.48 -2.33
CA LEU A 367 -4.97 -42.20 -3.55
C LEU A 367 -3.82 -43.02 -4.14
N ASN A 368 -2.59 -42.56 -3.96
CA ASN A 368 -1.39 -43.28 -4.40
C ASN A 368 -1.11 -44.55 -3.57
N ILE A 369 -1.73 -44.72 -2.38
CA ILE A 369 -1.63 -45.95 -1.57
C ILE A 369 -2.32 -47.12 -2.28
N CYS A 370 -3.38 -46.86 -3.06
CA CYS A 370 -4.21 -47.90 -3.68
C CYS A 370 -3.89 -48.13 -5.17
N SER A 371 -3.03 -47.33 -5.79
CA SER A 371 -3.01 -47.22 -7.27
C SER A 371 -2.13 -48.23 -8.01
N SER A 372 -1.24 -48.98 -7.36
CA SER A 372 -0.55 -50.09 -8.02
C SER A 372 -1.29 -51.41 -7.81
N ASP A 373 -1.75 -51.67 -6.59
CA ASP A 373 -2.15 -53.03 -6.22
C ASP A 373 -3.59 -53.36 -6.66
N GLU A 374 -4.48 -52.37 -6.84
CA GLU A 374 -5.86 -52.58 -7.34
C GLU A 374 -6.03 -52.36 -8.86
N LEU A 375 -5.05 -51.72 -9.51
CA LEU A 375 -5.07 -51.43 -10.95
C LEU A 375 -4.43 -52.55 -11.79
N PHE A 376 -3.57 -53.37 -11.17
CA PHE A 376 -2.85 -54.48 -11.81
C PHE A 376 -3.25 -55.87 -11.32
N THR A 377 -4.26 -56.02 -10.44
CA THR A 377 -4.92 -57.32 -10.27
C THR A 377 -5.74 -57.62 -11.53
N GLU A 378 -5.21 -58.53 -12.35
CA GLU A 378 -5.95 -59.20 -13.42
C GLU A 378 -7.01 -60.11 -12.79
N ASP A 379 -8.10 -59.53 -12.31
CA ASP A 379 -9.30 -60.31 -12.02
C ASP A 379 -9.90 -60.73 -13.38
N THR A 380 -9.82 -62.02 -13.64
CA THR A 380 -10.13 -62.70 -14.91
C THR A 380 -11.63 -62.85 -15.16
N GLU A 381 -12.47 -61.92 -14.69
CA GLU A 381 -13.93 -62.00 -14.86
C GLU A 381 -14.55 -60.70 -15.39
N ASP A 382 -15.29 -60.83 -16.50
CA ASP A 382 -16.09 -59.82 -17.21
C ASP A 382 -17.21 -59.23 -16.32
N ASP A 383 -16.86 -58.38 -15.35
CA ASP A 383 -17.84 -57.58 -14.62
C ASP A 383 -17.78 -56.11 -15.05
N ASN A 384 -18.72 -55.71 -15.92
CA ASN A 384 -18.91 -54.33 -16.37
C ASN A 384 -18.94 -53.33 -15.19
N ASN A 385 -19.38 -53.77 -14.01
CA ASN A 385 -19.45 -52.93 -12.81
C ASN A 385 -18.06 -52.62 -12.21
N VAL A 386 -17.08 -53.51 -12.36
CA VAL A 386 -15.69 -53.32 -11.92
C VAL A 386 -14.95 -52.36 -12.86
N ASN A 387 -15.18 -52.46 -14.17
CA ASN A 387 -14.61 -51.53 -15.15
C ASN A 387 -15.15 -50.10 -14.96
N VAL A 388 -16.46 -49.94 -14.71
CA VAL A 388 -17.05 -48.62 -14.39
C VAL A 388 -16.45 -48.04 -13.10
N ARG A 389 -16.24 -48.86 -12.06
CA ARG A 389 -15.57 -48.42 -10.83
C ARG A 389 -14.13 -47.99 -11.06
N LYS A 390 -13.36 -48.75 -11.87
CA LYS A 390 -11.98 -48.40 -12.26
C LYS A 390 -11.94 -47.05 -13.01
N ASP A 391 -12.90 -46.78 -13.89
CA ASP A 391 -12.99 -45.51 -14.60
C ASP A 391 -13.40 -44.32 -13.71
N VAL A 392 -14.31 -44.53 -12.75
CA VAL A 392 -14.65 -43.51 -11.73
C VAL A 392 -13.44 -43.18 -10.86
N ILE A 393 -12.66 -44.18 -10.46
CA ILE A 393 -11.43 -43.97 -9.67
C ILE A 393 -10.38 -43.21 -10.49
N ARG A 394 -10.14 -43.58 -11.76
CA ARG A 394 -9.27 -42.81 -12.66
C ARG A 394 -9.75 -41.37 -12.85
N GLY A 395 -11.06 -41.16 -12.97
CA GLY A 395 -11.67 -39.82 -13.06
C GLY A 395 -11.38 -38.97 -11.83
N LYS A 396 -11.56 -39.54 -10.63
CA LYS A 396 -11.24 -38.89 -9.35
C LYS A 396 -9.76 -38.57 -9.19
N ILE A 397 -8.86 -39.50 -9.56
CA ILE A 397 -7.41 -39.28 -9.55
C ILE A 397 -7.01 -38.13 -10.49
N ARG A 398 -7.56 -38.09 -11.71
CA ARG A 398 -7.30 -37.01 -12.68
C ARG A 398 -7.82 -35.67 -12.18
N ALA A 399 -9.00 -35.62 -11.58
CA ALA A 399 -9.57 -34.40 -11.01
C ALA A 399 -8.71 -33.85 -9.87
N ILE A 400 -8.29 -34.72 -8.94
CA ILE A 400 -7.43 -34.36 -7.80
C ILE A 400 -6.04 -33.92 -8.30
N GLY A 401 -5.46 -34.58 -9.29
CA GLY A 401 -4.20 -34.16 -9.91
C GLY A 401 -4.28 -32.83 -10.70
N LYS A 402 -5.46 -32.42 -11.17
CA LYS A 402 -5.68 -31.07 -11.73
C LYS A 402 -5.79 -30.03 -10.61
N MET A 403 -6.54 -30.32 -9.57
CA MET A 403 -6.67 -29.44 -8.40
C MET A 403 -5.33 -29.20 -7.70
N ALA A 404 -4.49 -30.23 -7.59
CA ALA A 404 -3.17 -30.11 -6.96
C ALA A 404 -2.33 -29.06 -7.70
N ARG A 405 -2.34 -29.10 -9.03
CA ARG A 405 -1.64 -28.12 -9.87
C ARG A 405 -2.21 -26.71 -9.71
N VAL A 406 -3.52 -26.55 -9.65
CA VAL A 406 -4.16 -25.24 -9.46
C VAL A 406 -3.78 -24.64 -8.11
N PHE A 407 -3.88 -25.41 -7.02
CA PHE A 407 -3.56 -24.89 -5.69
C PHE A 407 -2.06 -24.65 -5.48
N THR A 408 -1.19 -25.48 -6.06
CA THR A 408 0.25 -25.21 -6.07
C THR A 408 0.55 -23.91 -6.82
N LEU A 409 -0.07 -23.67 -7.99
CA LEU A 409 0.11 -22.41 -8.72
C LEU A 409 -0.40 -21.20 -7.92
N LEU A 410 -1.61 -21.28 -7.36
CA LEU A 410 -2.19 -20.20 -6.55
C LEU A 410 -1.32 -19.90 -5.31
N ARG A 411 -0.73 -20.93 -4.70
CA ARG A 411 0.21 -20.76 -3.59
C ARG A 411 1.53 -20.17 -4.05
N GLU A 412 2.16 -20.70 -5.10
CA GLU A 412 3.42 -20.17 -5.64
C GLU A 412 3.27 -18.70 -6.03
N GLU A 413 2.13 -18.33 -6.65
CA GLU A 413 1.79 -16.93 -6.92
C GLU A 413 1.60 -16.14 -5.63
N ASN A 414 0.85 -16.64 -4.64
CA ASN A 414 0.66 -15.95 -3.36
C ASN A 414 1.94 -15.80 -2.53
N GLU A 415 2.82 -16.81 -2.51
CA GLU A 415 4.11 -16.78 -1.82
C GLU A 415 5.06 -15.84 -2.55
N SER A 416 5.15 -15.91 -3.88
CA SER A 416 5.90 -14.93 -4.68
C SER A 416 5.37 -13.51 -4.41
N VAL A 417 4.06 -13.34 -4.34
CA VAL A 417 3.40 -12.09 -3.97
C VAL A 417 3.77 -11.65 -2.56
N LEU A 418 3.78 -12.52 -1.55
CA LEU A 418 4.15 -12.15 -0.18
C LEU A 418 5.66 -11.85 -0.04
N GLU A 419 6.51 -12.62 -0.71
CA GLU A 419 7.96 -12.49 -0.74
C GLU A 419 8.41 -11.19 -1.44
N LEU A 420 7.73 -10.84 -2.54
CA LEU A 420 8.00 -9.63 -3.29
C LEU A 420 7.29 -8.42 -2.67
N LYS A 421 6.07 -8.57 -2.13
CA LYS A 421 5.29 -7.46 -1.54
C LYS A 421 5.64 -7.13 -0.10
N GLY A 422 6.29 -8.04 0.63
CA GLY A 422 6.97 -7.69 1.89
C GLY A 422 8.12 -6.69 1.69
N LEU A 423 8.54 -6.47 0.44
CA LEU A 423 9.63 -5.57 0.04
C LEU A 423 9.19 -4.49 -0.94
N THR A 424 8.01 -4.63 -1.58
CA THR A 424 7.42 -3.62 -2.47
C THR A 424 5.90 -3.47 -2.21
N PRO A 425 5.44 -2.36 -1.62
CA PRO A 425 4.01 -2.16 -1.30
C PRO A 425 3.05 -2.12 -2.52
N ASN A 426 3.57 -2.07 -3.75
CA ASN A 426 2.81 -1.83 -4.98
C ASN A 426 2.28 -3.10 -5.67
N GLY A 427 2.68 -4.28 -5.21
CA GLY A 427 2.25 -5.53 -5.82
C GLY A 427 2.66 -5.78 -7.28
N MET A 428 3.49 -4.91 -7.86
CA MET A 428 4.04 -5.00 -9.21
C MET A 428 5.48 -5.52 -9.17
N LEU A 429 5.75 -6.56 -9.95
CA LEU A 429 7.10 -7.05 -10.19
C LEU A 429 7.93 -5.98 -10.95
N PRO A 430 9.23 -5.78 -10.64
CA PRO A 430 10.11 -4.95 -11.44
C PRO A 430 10.09 -5.40 -12.91
N ILE A 431 9.88 -4.46 -13.83
CA ILE A 431 9.93 -4.71 -15.27
C ILE A 431 11.34 -5.22 -15.63
N GLY A 432 11.41 -6.45 -16.15
CA GLY A 432 12.65 -7.11 -16.54
C GLY A 432 12.93 -8.43 -15.80
N LEU A 433 12.38 -8.63 -14.61
CA LEU A 433 12.65 -9.82 -13.79
C LEU A 433 12.10 -11.12 -14.39
N LEU A 434 10.97 -11.03 -15.10
CA LEU A 434 10.36 -12.15 -15.83
C LEU A 434 11.02 -12.42 -17.21
N SER A 435 11.77 -11.44 -17.75
CA SER A 435 12.47 -11.58 -19.04
C SER A 435 13.78 -12.37 -18.92
N GLU A 436 14.31 -12.53 -17.71
CA GLU A 436 15.67 -13.05 -17.48
C GLU A 436 15.71 -14.51 -16.96
N GLY A 437 14.56 -15.19 -16.90
CA GLY A 437 14.46 -16.62 -16.64
C GLY A 437 14.52 -17.01 -15.15
N ARG A 438 13.89 -18.18 -14.86
CA ARG A 438 13.67 -18.74 -13.51
C ARG A 438 14.96 -18.99 -12.71
N GLU A 439 16.09 -19.16 -13.37
CA GLU A 439 17.39 -19.42 -12.74
C GLU A 439 18.00 -18.15 -12.12
N ASN A 440 17.79 -16.97 -12.73
CA ASN A 440 18.27 -15.70 -12.16
C ASN A 440 17.36 -15.18 -11.05
N LEU A 441 16.07 -15.50 -11.01
CA LEU A 441 15.20 -15.21 -9.84
C LEU A 441 15.74 -15.81 -8.53
N LYS A 442 16.47 -16.92 -8.60
CA LYS A 442 17.15 -17.53 -7.44
C LYS A 442 18.50 -16.90 -7.12
N GLN A 443 19.09 -16.15 -8.06
CA GLN A 443 20.47 -15.67 -8.00
C GLN A 443 20.61 -14.14 -7.96
N SER A 444 19.58 -13.39 -8.39
CA SER A 444 19.62 -11.92 -8.53
C SER A 444 18.64 -11.15 -7.64
N ALA A 445 17.84 -11.79 -6.80
CA ALA A 445 17.08 -11.11 -5.76
C ALA A 445 16.81 -12.06 -4.58
N LEU A 446 17.32 -11.69 -3.40
CA LEU A 446 16.78 -12.07 -2.09
C LEU A 446 16.65 -13.57 -1.82
N ALA A 447 17.66 -14.14 -1.18
CA ALA A 447 17.45 -15.37 -0.42
C ALA A 447 16.30 -15.14 0.59
N PRO A 448 15.33 -16.08 0.71
CA PRO A 448 14.05 -15.91 1.45
C PRO A 448 14.18 -15.69 2.97
N HIS A 449 15.42 -15.60 3.49
CA HIS A 449 15.77 -15.31 4.87
C HIS A 449 16.97 -14.38 5.01
N ALA A 450 17.38 -13.67 3.95
CA ALA A 450 18.36 -12.61 4.08
C ALA A 450 17.69 -11.46 4.87
N LYS A 451 17.87 -11.48 6.19
CA LYS A 451 17.56 -10.32 7.04
C LYS A 451 18.25 -9.13 6.39
N ILE A 452 17.45 -8.17 5.89
CA ILE A 452 17.96 -6.87 5.49
C ILE A 452 18.77 -6.35 6.67
N SER A 453 20.07 -6.22 6.47
CA SER A 453 21.03 -6.10 7.55
C SER A 453 21.47 -4.65 7.75
N SER A 454 21.16 -3.78 6.77
CA SER A 454 21.59 -2.39 6.77
C SER A 454 20.60 -1.47 6.06
N PHE A 455 20.63 -0.21 6.46
CA PHE A 455 19.91 0.89 5.82
C PHE A 455 20.17 1.00 4.32
N ALA A 456 21.43 0.84 3.89
CA ALA A 456 21.82 0.95 2.49
C ALA A 456 21.24 -0.18 1.62
N GLU A 457 21.15 -1.39 2.18
CA GLU A 457 20.53 -2.54 1.53
C GLU A 457 19.02 -2.33 1.36
N ALA A 458 18.33 -1.87 2.42
CA ALA A 458 16.91 -1.52 2.37
C ALA A 458 16.62 -0.46 1.29
N LYS A 459 17.40 0.64 1.31
CA LYS A 459 17.28 1.74 0.34
C LYS A 459 17.53 1.29 -1.11
N ALA A 460 18.44 0.35 -1.33
CA ALA A 460 18.74 -0.16 -2.67
C ALA A 460 17.59 -1.01 -3.23
N ILE A 461 16.98 -1.86 -2.40
CA ILE A 461 15.83 -2.70 -2.77
C ILE A 461 14.61 -1.83 -3.06
N ASP A 462 14.40 -0.82 -2.22
CA ASP A 462 13.22 0.05 -2.27
C ASP A 462 13.29 1.15 -3.35
N LYS A 463 14.45 1.32 -4.00
CA LYS A 463 14.73 2.36 -5.00
C LYS A 463 13.67 2.46 -6.12
N ILE A 464 13.01 1.35 -6.46
CA ILE A 464 11.96 1.36 -7.49
C ILE A 464 10.65 2.02 -7.01
N ASN A 465 10.33 1.91 -5.72
CA ASN A 465 9.15 2.55 -5.12
C ASN A 465 9.40 4.03 -4.85
N GLU A 466 10.66 4.46 -4.83
CA GLU A 466 11.02 5.88 -4.76
C GLU A 466 10.80 6.63 -6.08
N ARG A 467 10.43 5.93 -7.17
CA ARG A 467 10.14 6.51 -8.48
C ARG A 467 8.70 6.97 -8.62
N LEU A 468 8.48 7.97 -9.46
CA LEU A 468 7.16 8.26 -10.02
C LEU A 468 6.64 7.00 -10.72
N PRO A 469 5.47 6.48 -10.32
CA PRO A 469 4.88 5.32 -10.97
C PRO A 469 4.64 5.61 -12.46
N PRO A 470 4.75 4.60 -13.34
CA PRO A 470 4.40 4.78 -14.74
C PRO A 470 2.94 5.22 -14.86
N ALA A 471 2.64 6.13 -15.78
CA ALA A 471 1.25 6.45 -16.11
C ALA A 471 0.55 5.14 -16.49
N GLN A 472 -0.48 4.75 -15.73
CA GLN A 472 -1.25 3.55 -16.05
C GLN A 472 -1.79 3.71 -17.48
N ALA A 473 -1.31 2.89 -18.40
CA ALA A 473 -2.20 2.45 -19.48
C ALA A 473 -3.33 1.74 -18.74
N LEU A 474 -4.57 2.22 -18.91
CA LEU A 474 -5.79 1.61 -18.38
C LEU A 474 -5.83 0.13 -18.79
N ALA A 475 -5.18 -0.74 -18.02
CA ALA A 475 -5.27 -2.17 -18.17
C ALA A 475 -6.61 -2.54 -17.55
N ASN A 476 -7.61 -2.66 -18.42
CA ASN A 476 -8.95 -3.06 -18.03
C ASN A 476 -8.83 -4.44 -17.37
N PRO A 477 -9.32 -4.67 -16.14
CA PRO A 477 -9.22 -5.97 -15.47
C PRO A 477 -9.81 -7.11 -16.31
N LYS A 478 -10.75 -6.77 -17.20
CA LYS A 478 -11.36 -7.68 -18.18
C LYS A 478 -10.35 -8.24 -19.20
N ASP A 479 -9.31 -7.49 -19.56
CA ASP A 479 -8.31 -7.92 -20.54
C ASP A 479 -7.33 -8.94 -19.96
N CYS A 480 -7.02 -8.85 -18.66
CA CYS A 480 -6.21 -9.86 -17.96
C CYS A 480 -6.96 -11.18 -17.79
N VAL A 481 -8.25 -11.14 -17.45
CA VAL A 481 -9.09 -12.34 -17.33
C VAL A 481 -9.32 -12.97 -18.71
N ALA A 482 -9.57 -12.17 -19.75
CA ALA A 482 -9.70 -12.65 -21.12
C ALA A 482 -8.40 -13.26 -21.65
N ALA A 483 -7.24 -12.68 -21.32
CA ALA A 483 -5.94 -13.26 -21.66
C ALA A 483 -5.68 -14.59 -20.92
N PHE A 484 -6.15 -14.72 -19.68
CA PHE A 484 -6.02 -15.95 -18.88
C PHE A 484 -6.93 -17.08 -19.40
N ILE A 485 -8.18 -16.76 -19.75
CA ILE A 485 -9.12 -17.70 -20.37
C ILE A 485 -8.57 -18.15 -21.73
N LYS A 486 -8.07 -17.22 -22.54
CA LYS A 486 -7.48 -17.53 -23.85
C LYS A 486 -6.21 -18.40 -23.75
N ALA A 487 -5.36 -18.15 -22.75
CA ALA A 487 -4.19 -19.00 -22.48
C ALA A 487 -4.58 -20.40 -21.99
N ALA A 488 -5.66 -20.52 -21.21
CA ALA A 488 -6.22 -21.80 -20.79
C ALA A 488 -6.82 -22.57 -21.99
N GLU A 489 -7.52 -21.90 -22.90
CA GLU A 489 -8.06 -22.46 -24.14
C GLU A 489 -6.94 -22.93 -25.10
N ASP A 490 -5.92 -22.10 -25.32
CA ASP A 490 -4.79 -22.44 -26.21
C ASP A 490 -4.00 -23.66 -25.69
N SER A 491 -3.92 -23.84 -24.36
CA SER A 491 -3.29 -25.01 -23.72
C SER A 491 -4.04 -26.33 -23.90
N THR A 492 -5.30 -26.29 -24.36
CA THR A 492 -6.09 -27.49 -24.69
C THR A 492 -5.90 -27.96 -26.14
N SER A 493 -5.19 -27.20 -26.97
CA SER A 493 -4.96 -27.52 -28.38
C SER A 493 -3.52 -28.00 -28.65
N ALA A 494 -3.23 -29.27 -28.36
CA ALA A 494 -2.01 -29.90 -28.88
C ALA A 494 -2.26 -30.44 -30.31
N PRO A 495 -1.28 -30.35 -31.24
CA PRO A 495 -1.48 -30.64 -32.66
C PRO A 495 -1.44 -32.15 -32.93
N SER A 496 -2.54 -32.72 -33.43
CA SER A 496 -2.56 -34.10 -33.94
C SER A 496 -2.23 -34.12 -35.44
N THR A 497 -0.99 -34.44 -35.78
CA THR A 497 -0.57 -34.83 -37.14
C THR A 497 -0.64 -36.36 -37.29
N VAL A 498 -1.63 -36.88 -38.01
CA VAL A 498 -1.51 -38.11 -38.81
C VAL A 498 -2.39 -38.01 -40.07
N LYS A 499 -1.81 -38.33 -41.23
CA LYS A 499 -2.41 -38.28 -42.58
C LYS A 499 -3.20 -39.56 -42.93
N ASN A 500 -4.30 -39.33 -43.68
CA ASN A 500 -4.94 -40.12 -44.76
C ASN A 500 -5.52 -41.52 -44.50
N ALA A 501 -6.83 -41.69 -44.76
CA ALA A 501 -7.36 -42.47 -45.89
C ALA A 501 -8.89 -42.27 -46.10
N THR A 502 -9.29 -42.40 -47.36
CA THR A 502 -10.56 -42.11 -48.06
C THR A 502 -11.72 -43.06 -47.70
N THR A 503 -12.99 -42.59 -47.63
CA THR A 503 -14.21 -43.02 -48.39
C THR A 503 -15.58 -42.79 -47.69
N THR A 504 -16.46 -42.09 -48.42
CA THR A 504 -17.95 -42.19 -48.56
C THR A 504 -18.92 -42.42 -47.37
N SER A 505 -19.77 -41.40 -47.15
CA SER A 505 -21.24 -41.38 -46.89
C SER A 505 -21.94 -42.55 -46.17
N THR A 506 -22.62 -42.29 -45.04
CA THR A 506 -24.10 -42.17 -44.92
C THR A 506 -24.59 -42.14 -43.44
N SER A 507 -25.55 -41.24 -43.20
CA SER A 507 -26.60 -41.16 -42.14
C SER A 507 -26.53 -42.02 -40.86
N ALA A 508 -26.58 -41.34 -39.69
CA ALA A 508 -27.70 -41.36 -38.71
C ALA A 508 -27.22 -40.96 -37.30
N THR A 509 -27.96 -40.05 -36.65
CA THR A 509 -27.81 -39.65 -35.24
C THR A 509 -28.27 -40.75 -34.27
N PRO A 510 -27.69 -40.79 -33.06
CA PRO A 510 -28.56 -40.68 -31.88
C PRO A 510 -28.04 -39.69 -30.82
N ALA A 511 -29.00 -39.16 -30.06
CA ALA A 511 -28.86 -38.07 -29.09
C ALA A 511 -27.93 -38.38 -27.91
N LEU A 512 -27.05 -37.43 -27.59
CA LEU A 512 -26.31 -37.39 -26.32
C LEU A 512 -27.11 -36.55 -25.30
N LYS A 513 -27.50 -37.16 -24.17
CA LYS A 513 -28.02 -36.43 -23.01
C LYS A 513 -26.91 -35.52 -22.45
N LYS A 514 -27.18 -34.23 -22.28
CA LYS A 514 -26.32 -33.29 -21.54
C LYS A 514 -26.28 -33.72 -20.06
N ALA A 515 -25.10 -34.04 -19.54
CA ALA A 515 -24.85 -34.15 -18.10
C ALA A 515 -24.64 -32.73 -17.53
N THR A 516 -25.30 -32.41 -16.44
CA THR A 516 -25.20 -31.12 -15.72
C THR A 516 -24.02 -31.12 -14.74
N ALA A 517 -23.50 -29.93 -14.42
CA ALA A 517 -22.31 -29.71 -13.57
C ALA A 517 -22.40 -30.29 -12.14
N SER A 518 -23.57 -30.76 -11.71
CA SER A 518 -23.81 -31.47 -10.44
C SER A 518 -23.08 -32.81 -10.32
N ASP A 519 -22.73 -33.44 -11.45
CA ASP A 519 -22.29 -34.84 -11.46
C ASP A 519 -20.76 -35.01 -11.37
N CYS A 520 -20.01 -33.90 -11.32
CA CYS A 520 -18.54 -33.89 -11.36
C CYS A 520 -17.83 -33.67 -10.00
N TRP A 521 -18.56 -33.50 -8.90
CA TRP A 521 -17.97 -33.13 -7.61
C TRP A 521 -18.15 -34.23 -6.56
N PRO A 522 -17.13 -34.56 -5.73
CA PRO A 522 -17.34 -35.38 -4.56
C PRO A 522 -18.41 -34.71 -3.67
N PRO A 523 -19.51 -35.39 -3.29
CA PRO A 523 -20.62 -34.77 -2.55
C PRO A 523 -20.18 -34.08 -1.24
N ALA A 524 -19.16 -34.60 -0.59
CA ALA A 524 -18.57 -34.03 0.62
C ALA A 524 -17.83 -32.70 0.36
N LEU A 525 -17.20 -32.54 -0.81
CA LEU A 525 -16.45 -31.33 -1.17
C LEU A 525 -17.39 -30.23 -1.66
N PHE A 526 -18.41 -30.60 -2.43
CA PHE A 526 -19.49 -29.69 -2.81
C PHE A 526 -20.24 -29.20 -1.56
N SER A 527 -20.51 -30.09 -0.60
CA SER A 527 -21.11 -29.73 0.69
C SER A 527 -20.18 -28.86 1.55
N PHE A 528 -18.86 -29.08 1.54
CA PHE A 528 -17.89 -28.24 2.24
C PHE A 528 -17.79 -26.84 1.65
N LEU A 529 -17.64 -26.73 0.32
CA LEU A 529 -17.57 -25.44 -0.38
C LEU A 529 -18.89 -24.67 -0.33
N LEU A 530 -20.03 -25.38 -0.42
CA LEU A 530 -21.35 -24.78 -0.24
C LEU A 530 -21.57 -24.36 1.22
N SER A 531 -21.05 -25.10 2.20
CA SER A 531 -21.09 -24.70 3.62
C SER A 531 -20.20 -23.48 3.90
N CYS A 532 -19.03 -23.40 3.28
CA CYS A 532 -18.17 -22.21 3.33
C CYS A 532 -18.85 -21.01 2.65
N SER A 533 -19.47 -21.21 1.49
CA SER A 533 -20.23 -20.17 0.77
C SER A 533 -21.46 -19.68 1.56
N LEU A 534 -22.22 -20.60 2.16
CA LEU A 534 -23.37 -20.29 3.03
C LEU A 534 -22.96 -19.66 4.37
N TYR A 535 -21.77 -19.97 4.88
CA TYR A 535 -21.19 -19.33 6.07
C TYR A 535 -20.76 -17.89 5.75
N LEU A 536 -20.16 -17.67 4.57
CA LEU A 536 -19.78 -16.34 4.07
C LEU A 536 -21.00 -15.48 3.71
N SER A 537 -22.09 -16.06 3.21
CA SER A 537 -23.33 -15.32 2.89
C SER A 537 -24.10 -14.82 4.12
N ARG A 538 -23.84 -15.39 5.31
CA ARG A 538 -24.38 -14.90 6.60
C ARG A 538 -23.66 -13.66 7.14
N TYR A 539 -22.52 -13.28 6.56
CA TYR A 539 -21.76 -12.09 6.94
C TYR A 539 -21.50 -11.21 5.70
N PRO A 540 -22.49 -10.40 5.27
CA PRO A 540 -22.44 -9.63 4.02
C PRO A 540 -21.37 -8.52 3.96
N ARG A 541 -20.44 -8.45 4.92
CA ARG A 541 -19.30 -7.51 4.92
C ARG A 541 -17.97 -8.15 4.53
N LEU A 542 -17.96 -9.38 4.00
CA LEU A 542 -16.76 -10.17 3.71
C LEU A 542 -16.66 -10.69 2.26
N SER A 543 -17.43 -10.17 1.31
CA SER A 543 -17.55 -10.76 -0.04
C SER A 543 -16.73 -10.03 -1.11
N SER A 544 -15.47 -10.41 -1.27
CA SER A 544 -14.76 -10.35 -2.57
C SER A 544 -14.70 -11.73 -3.25
N VAL A 545 -15.19 -12.79 -2.60
CA VAL A 545 -15.19 -14.19 -3.12
C VAL A 545 -16.43 -14.52 -3.97
N GLN A 546 -17.43 -13.64 -4.04
CA GLN A 546 -18.70 -13.93 -4.74
C GLN A 546 -18.56 -14.08 -6.27
N TYR A 547 -17.48 -13.59 -6.88
CA TYR A 547 -17.34 -13.57 -8.35
C TYR A 547 -16.78 -14.85 -8.98
N LEU A 548 -16.36 -15.85 -8.19
CA LEU A 548 -15.79 -17.10 -8.74
C LEU A 548 -16.80 -18.23 -8.95
N PHE A 549 -18.08 -18.06 -8.58
CA PHE A 549 -19.04 -19.16 -8.53
C PHE A 549 -20.44 -18.86 -9.11
N TYR A 550 -20.63 -17.74 -9.82
CA TYR A 550 -21.86 -17.48 -10.56
C TYR A 550 -21.67 -17.82 -12.04
N ASP A 551 -22.35 -18.86 -12.53
CA ASP A 551 -22.59 -19.10 -13.95
C ASP A 551 -23.68 -18.12 -14.43
N GLU A 552 -23.42 -17.43 -15.54
CA GLU A 552 -24.30 -16.42 -16.18
C GLU A 552 -25.50 -17.01 -16.97
N ASP A 553 -25.97 -18.21 -16.65
CA ASP A 553 -26.99 -18.93 -17.46
C ASP A 553 -28.39 -19.06 -16.81
N GLU A 554 -28.75 -18.21 -15.84
CA GLU A 554 -30.15 -18.11 -15.36
C GLU A 554 -30.70 -16.68 -15.44
N GLU A 555 -30.80 -16.13 -16.64
CA GLU A 555 -31.78 -15.08 -16.97
C GLU A 555 -32.55 -15.45 -18.25
N GLU A 556 -33.38 -16.49 -18.17
CA GLU A 556 -34.55 -16.62 -19.04
C GLU A 556 -35.62 -17.49 -18.36
N LYS A 557 -36.50 -16.82 -17.59
CA LYS A 557 -37.90 -17.23 -17.38
C LYS A 557 -38.76 -16.14 -16.75
#